data_AF-A0A418YAU5-F1
#
_entry.id   AF-A0A418YAU5-F1
#
_cell.length_a   1.000
_cell.length_b   1.000
_cell.length_c   1.000
_cell.angle_alpha   90.00
_cell.angle_beta   90.00
_cell.angle_gamma   90.00
#
_symmetry.space_group_name_H-M   'P 1'
#
loop_
_entity.id
_entity.type
_entity.pdbx_description
1 polymer ?
#
loop_
_entity_poly.entity_id
_entity_poly.type
_entity_poly.pdbx_seq_one_letter_code
_entity_poly.pdbx_strand_id
1 'polypeptide(L)'
;MRICLKQARNFKVKSVHSANPKMEKRLSWITPQEPRQAEWLRGYISQKGWYSNTPFSGWASNYVTSFLTEAITWDENADTRERCRNLKAAWQSWDKRDKNKRTQKFSEGSYTISSAARNQLEMLAKDGNSSFSGIIEELLLNAQEIKHLQKQLARVLKEKDYGRSVNCNFLSTFFADDMLMAKAELVTQQLEKRNSYEKSTSKEKLGKARDTIKEKTAELLEVKSKLKALQAETDTLKAENKKLQDLAQEAQKELDQYLAE
;
A
#
# COMPACT_ATOMS: atom_id res chain seq x y z
N MET A 1 28.14 -75.28 0.23
CA MET A 1 27.32 -74.05 0.31
C MET A 1 27.46 -73.41 1.69
N ARG A 2 28.34 -72.42 1.86
CA ARG A 2 28.33 -71.51 3.02
C ARG A 2 28.32 -70.09 2.47
N ILE A 3 27.22 -69.41 2.72
CA ILE A 3 26.86 -68.10 2.19
C ILE A 3 27.36 -67.02 3.17
N CYS A 4 28.08 -66.05 2.60
CA CYS A 4 28.25 -64.64 3.02
C CYS A 4 28.58 -64.30 4.48
N LEU A 5 29.88 -64.10 4.75
CA LEU A 5 30.36 -63.05 5.64
C LEU A 5 30.53 -61.77 4.81
N LYS A 6 29.55 -60.85 4.85
CA LYS A 6 29.68 -59.49 4.30
C LYS A 6 29.54 -58.45 5.40
N GLN A 7 30.63 -57.71 5.57
CA GLN A 7 30.68 -56.27 5.85
C GLN A 7 30.07 -55.79 7.18
N ALA A 8 30.91 -55.77 8.21
CA ALA A 8 30.80 -54.77 9.27
C ALA A 8 30.96 -53.37 8.64
N ARG A 9 29.83 -52.68 8.42
CA ARG A 9 29.83 -51.25 8.11
C ARG A 9 30.20 -50.50 9.38
N ASN A 10 31.34 -49.82 9.33
CA ASN A 10 31.69 -48.74 10.24
C ASN A 10 30.57 -47.68 10.23
N PHE A 11 29.65 -47.78 11.18
CA PHE A 11 28.78 -46.65 11.54
C PHE A 11 29.67 -45.64 12.27
N LYS A 12 30.27 -44.74 11.49
CA LYS A 12 30.87 -43.52 11.99
C LYS A 12 29.72 -42.66 12.51
N VAL A 13 29.40 -42.81 13.80
CA VAL A 13 28.55 -41.87 14.52
C VAL A 13 29.25 -40.51 14.44
N LYS A 14 28.84 -39.69 13.47
CA LYS A 14 29.18 -38.26 13.46
C LYS A 14 28.34 -37.59 14.55
N SER A 15 28.67 -37.82 15.82
CA SER A 15 28.19 -37.00 16.93
C SER A 15 29.18 -35.85 17.14
N VAL A 16 29.11 -34.86 16.27
CA VAL A 16 29.56 -33.50 16.59
C VAL A 16 28.53 -32.59 15.94
N HIS A 17 27.66 -32.00 16.75
CA HIS A 17 26.71 -30.98 16.31
C HIS A 17 27.52 -29.76 15.89
N SER A 18 28.04 -29.76 14.66
CA SER A 18 28.70 -28.59 14.10
C SER A 18 27.66 -27.50 13.92
N ALA A 19 27.82 -26.39 14.63
CA ALA A 19 26.97 -25.20 14.50
C ALA A 19 26.76 -24.85 13.02
N ASN A 20 25.51 -24.58 12.63
CA ASN A 20 25.21 -24.11 11.28
C ASN A 20 25.49 -22.59 11.22
N PRO A 21 26.57 -22.15 10.53
CA PRO A 21 26.99 -20.75 10.55
C PRO A 21 25.93 -19.81 9.95
N LYS A 22 25.04 -20.32 9.09
CA LYS A 22 23.96 -19.53 8.52
C LYS A 22 22.79 -19.35 9.50
N MET A 23 22.48 -20.34 10.33
CA MET A 23 21.47 -20.22 11.37
C MET A 23 21.94 -19.28 12.47
N GLU A 24 23.22 -19.38 12.86
CA GLU A 24 23.88 -18.45 13.77
C GLU A 24 23.74 -16.99 13.30
N LYS A 25 24.06 -16.72 12.02
CA LYS A 25 23.87 -15.38 11.42
C LYS A 25 22.41 -14.91 11.42
N ARG A 26 21.44 -15.81 11.27
CA ARG A 26 20.00 -15.46 11.27
C ARG A 26 19.47 -15.14 12.66
N LEU A 27 20.08 -15.70 13.70
CA LEU A 27 19.68 -15.55 15.09
C LEU A 27 20.53 -14.51 15.84
N SER A 28 21.59 -13.97 15.23
CA SER A 28 22.51 -13.01 15.84
C SER A 28 21.90 -11.69 16.31
N TRP A 29 20.64 -11.41 15.98
CA TRP A 29 19.89 -10.24 16.48
C TRP A 29 19.28 -10.47 17.87
N ILE A 30 19.31 -11.71 18.37
CA ILE A 30 18.84 -12.09 19.70
C ILE A 30 19.99 -11.90 20.69
N THR A 31 19.76 -11.10 21.72
CA THR A 31 20.67 -10.84 22.83
C THR A 31 20.07 -11.44 24.10
N PRO A 32 20.49 -12.66 24.51
CA PRO A 32 19.93 -13.34 25.67
C PRO A 32 20.06 -12.57 26.98
N GLN A 33 21.05 -11.67 27.07
CA GLN A 33 21.31 -10.83 28.23
C GLN A 33 20.33 -9.66 28.34
N GLU A 34 19.59 -9.32 27.27
CA GLU A 34 18.58 -8.28 27.31
C GLU A 34 17.30 -8.83 27.96
N PRO A 35 16.92 -8.40 29.19
CA PRO A 35 15.86 -9.05 29.95
C PRO A 35 14.49 -8.98 29.25
N ARG A 36 14.22 -7.87 28.55
CA ARG A 36 12.94 -7.65 27.84
C ARG A 36 12.80 -8.55 26.63
N GLN A 37 13.86 -8.63 25.81
CA GLN A 37 13.87 -9.49 24.65
C GLN A 37 13.80 -10.95 25.08
N ALA A 38 14.51 -11.32 26.14
CA ALA A 38 14.50 -12.67 26.68
C ALA A 38 13.10 -13.10 27.18
N GLU A 39 12.43 -12.25 27.97
CA GLU A 39 11.08 -12.55 28.48
C GLU A 39 10.05 -12.65 27.35
N TRP A 40 10.11 -11.72 26.38
CA TRP A 40 9.22 -11.77 25.22
C TRP A 40 9.44 -13.03 24.37
N LEU A 41 10.71 -13.36 24.08
CA LEU A 41 11.06 -14.53 23.29
C LEU A 41 10.61 -15.82 23.97
N ARG A 42 10.79 -15.93 25.29
CA ARG A 42 10.29 -17.06 26.08
C ARG A 42 8.80 -17.26 25.87
N GLY A 43 8.00 -16.19 25.98
CA GLY A 43 6.56 -16.25 25.74
C GLY A 43 6.19 -16.64 24.31
N TYR A 44 6.84 -16.01 23.33
CA TYR A 44 6.56 -16.26 21.91
C TYR A 44 6.92 -17.68 21.46
N ILE A 45 8.10 -18.18 21.86
CA ILE A 45 8.59 -19.52 21.53
C ILE A 45 7.69 -20.59 22.17
N SER A 46 7.31 -20.39 23.44
CA SER A 46 6.41 -21.29 24.16
C SER A 46 5.03 -21.37 23.48
N GLN A 47 4.46 -20.22 23.09
CA GLN A 47 3.17 -20.16 22.40
C GLN A 47 3.19 -20.89 21.05
N LYS A 48 4.33 -20.82 20.33
CA LYS A 48 4.50 -21.48 19.04
C LYS A 48 4.86 -22.96 19.15
N GLY A 49 5.13 -23.47 20.34
CA GLY A 49 5.52 -24.86 20.57
C GLY A 49 6.83 -25.24 19.87
N TRP A 50 7.73 -24.27 19.63
CA TRP A 50 8.97 -24.50 18.90
C TRP A 50 10.09 -25.09 19.76
N TYR A 51 9.93 -25.04 21.09
CA TYR A 51 10.92 -25.50 22.03
C TYR A 51 10.21 -26.04 23.27
N SER A 52 10.47 -27.30 23.58
CA SER A 52 9.75 -28.07 24.61
C SER A 52 10.64 -28.44 25.78
N ASN A 53 11.65 -27.63 26.09
CA ASN A 53 12.40 -27.84 27.32
C ASN A 53 11.56 -27.37 28.51
N THR A 54 11.41 -28.24 29.51
CA THR A 54 10.72 -27.90 30.76
C THR A 54 11.43 -26.72 31.41
N PRO A 55 10.71 -25.85 32.14
CA PRO A 55 11.32 -24.72 32.79
C PRO A 55 12.25 -25.25 33.88
N PHE A 56 13.53 -25.43 33.55
CA PHE A 56 14.57 -25.27 34.56
C PHE A 56 14.29 -23.91 35.18
N SER A 57 14.16 -23.86 36.50
CA SER A 57 13.68 -22.75 37.32
C SER A 57 14.56 -21.49 37.25
N GLY A 58 14.88 -21.04 36.05
CA GLY A 58 15.91 -20.09 35.71
C GLY A 58 15.36 -18.94 34.88
N TRP A 59 16.14 -17.87 34.88
CA TRP A 59 15.82 -16.60 34.26
C TRP A 59 15.59 -16.76 32.76
N ALA A 60 14.76 -15.89 32.16
CA ALA A 60 14.42 -15.95 30.74
C ALA A 60 15.64 -15.98 29.81
N SER A 61 16.74 -15.36 30.23
CA SER A 61 18.05 -15.41 29.54
C SER A 61 18.56 -16.83 29.33
N ASN A 62 18.39 -17.71 30.32
CA ASN A 62 18.86 -19.09 30.26
C ASN A 62 17.99 -19.91 29.30
N TYR A 63 16.67 -19.71 29.36
CA TYR A 63 15.73 -20.34 28.43
C TYR A 63 16.06 -19.98 26.98
N VAL A 64 16.28 -18.68 26.70
CA VAL A 64 16.63 -18.22 25.35
C VAL A 64 18.00 -18.72 24.92
N THR A 65 18.98 -18.78 25.82
CA THR A 65 20.31 -19.33 25.50
C THR A 65 20.23 -20.82 25.13
N SER A 66 19.45 -21.61 25.86
CA SER A 66 19.22 -23.03 25.54
C SER A 66 18.47 -23.19 24.22
N PHE A 67 17.47 -22.35 23.95
CA PHE A 67 16.80 -22.31 22.66
C PHE A 67 17.78 -21.99 21.52
N LEU A 68 18.63 -20.97 21.67
CA LEU A 68 19.60 -20.61 20.63
C LEU A 68 20.60 -21.74 20.36
N THR A 69 21.06 -22.41 21.41
CA THR A 69 21.98 -23.54 21.29
C THR A 69 21.38 -24.66 20.44
N GLU A 70 20.08 -24.93 20.59
CA GLU A 70 19.36 -25.91 19.76
C GLU A 70 19.02 -25.35 18.37
N ALA A 71 18.58 -24.09 18.28
CA ALA A 71 18.17 -23.48 17.02
C ALA A 71 19.33 -23.25 16.04
N ILE A 72 20.56 -23.11 16.53
CA ILE A 72 21.77 -23.03 15.71
C ILE A 72 22.09 -24.38 15.02
N THR A 73 21.59 -25.50 15.53
CA THR A 73 21.80 -26.82 14.93
C THR A 73 20.69 -27.22 13.96
N TRP A 74 19.65 -26.40 13.80
CA TRP A 74 18.57 -26.66 12.85
C TRP A 74 19.07 -26.72 11.40
N ASP A 75 18.47 -27.64 10.64
CA ASP A 75 18.69 -27.75 9.20
C ASP A 75 18.24 -26.48 8.48
N GLU A 76 19.02 -26.04 7.50
CA GLU A 76 18.65 -24.89 6.67
C GLU A 76 17.66 -25.31 5.58
N ASN A 77 16.37 -25.16 5.86
CA ASN A 77 15.28 -25.42 4.92
C ASN A 77 14.34 -24.19 4.81
N ALA A 78 13.30 -24.28 3.98
CA ALA A 78 12.35 -23.17 3.81
C ALA A 78 11.65 -22.82 5.14
N ASP A 79 11.22 -23.83 5.88
CA ASP A 79 10.44 -23.68 7.11
C ASP A 79 11.27 -23.02 8.22
N THR A 80 12.51 -23.45 8.44
CA THR A 80 13.38 -22.87 9.48
C THR A 80 13.74 -21.42 9.17
N ARG A 81 13.96 -21.09 7.88
CA ARG A 81 14.16 -19.70 7.43
C ARG A 81 12.93 -18.84 7.67
N GLU A 82 11.75 -19.35 7.37
CA GLU A 82 10.49 -18.64 7.61
C GLU A 82 10.24 -18.43 9.10
N ARG A 83 10.48 -19.45 9.94
CA ARG A 83 10.39 -19.32 11.41
C ARG A 83 11.29 -18.20 11.93
N CYS A 84 12.56 -18.15 11.53
CA CYS A 84 13.48 -17.08 11.93
C CYS A 84 13.00 -15.70 11.45
N ARG A 85 12.49 -15.61 10.22
CA ARG A 85 11.96 -14.34 9.65
C ARG A 85 10.74 -13.86 10.42
N ASN A 86 9.79 -14.75 10.69
CA ASN A 86 8.57 -14.45 11.43
C ASN A 86 8.87 -14.08 12.89
N LEU A 87 9.82 -14.78 13.53
CA LEU A 87 10.29 -14.45 14.87
C LEU A 87 10.86 -13.03 14.94
N LYS A 88 11.75 -12.68 14.01
CA LYS A 88 12.36 -11.35 13.93
C LYS A 88 11.32 -10.26 13.66
N ALA A 89 10.42 -10.48 12.71
CA ALA A 89 9.36 -9.53 12.37
C ALA A 89 8.39 -9.32 13.54
N ALA A 90 8.02 -10.39 14.25
CA ALA A 90 7.18 -10.32 15.43
C ALA A 90 7.84 -9.53 16.56
N TRP A 91 9.14 -9.75 16.81
CA TRP A 91 9.90 -8.96 17.78
C TRP A 91 9.92 -7.48 17.40
N GLN A 92 10.28 -7.14 16.16
CA GLN A 92 10.33 -5.74 15.69
C GLN A 92 8.97 -5.04 15.80
N SER A 93 7.88 -5.74 15.45
CA SER A 93 6.52 -5.23 15.60
C SER A 93 6.13 -5.02 17.07
N TRP A 94 6.52 -5.94 17.95
CA TRP A 94 6.27 -5.80 19.38
C TRP A 94 7.10 -4.66 20.00
N ASP A 95 8.40 -4.61 19.73
CA ASP A 95 9.32 -3.57 20.23
C ASP A 95 8.87 -2.17 19.77
N LYS A 96 8.45 -2.03 18.50
CA LYS A 96 7.85 -0.78 18.00
C LYS A 96 6.61 -0.39 18.81
N ARG A 97 5.67 -1.32 19.01
CA ARG A 97 4.44 -1.07 19.79
C ARG A 97 4.74 -0.71 21.24
N ASP A 98 5.70 -1.38 21.87
CA ASP A 98 6.10 -1.12 23.25
C ASP A 98 6.76 0.26 23.40
N LYS A 99 7.65 0.63 22.48
CA LYS A 99 8.23 1.99 22.40
C LYS A 99 7.14 3.04 22.22
N ASN A 100 6.21 2.83 21.28
CA ASN A 100 5.11 3.77 21.03
C ASN A 100 4.25 3.98 22.29
N LYS A 101 3.89 2.91 23.01
CA LYS A 101 3.15 2.97 24.28
C LYS A 101 3.86 3.81 25.34
N ARG A 102 5.19 3.69 25.46
CA ARG A 102 5.98 4.45 26.43
C ARG A 102 6.08 5.93 26.10
N THR A 103 6.16 6.27 24.81
CA THR A 103 6.37 7.65 24.37
C THR A 103 5.12 8.54 24.44
N GLN A 104 3.91 7.98 24.59
CA GLN A 104 2.59 8.66 24.56
C GLN A 104 2.31 9.58 23.34
N LYS A 105 3.29 9.79 22.46
CA LYS A 105 3.21 10.64 21.27
C LYS A 105 2.37 10.02 20.14
N PHE A 106 2.17 8.71 20.16
CA PHE A 106 1.48 7.97 19.11
C PHE A 106 0.39 7.08 19.70
N SER A 107 -0.87 7.37 19.36
CA SER A 107 -2.01 6.48 19.60
C SER A 107 -2.29 5.68 18.32
N GLU A 108 -1.78 4.45 18.26
CA GLU A 108 -2.17 3.52 17.20
C GLU A 108 -3.48 2.81 17.60
N GLY A 109 -4.57 3.10 16.89
CA GLY A 109 -5.88 2.49 17.08
C GLY A 109 -6.25 1.58 15.92
N SER A 110 -6.92 0.46 16.19
CA SER A 110 -7.53 -0.38 15.17
C SER A 110 -9.01 -0.01 15.04
N TYR A 111 -9.40 0.46 13.87
CA TYR A 111 -10.79 0.84 13.57
C TYR A 111 -11.34 -0.04 12.47
N THR A 112 -12.57 -0.52 12.66
CA THR A 112 -13.30 -1.26 11.63
C THR A 112 -14.19 -0.29 10.88
N ILE A 113 -14.03 -0.25 9.56
CA ILE A 113 -14.86 0.56 8.65
C ILE A 113 -15.49 -0.34 7.60
N SER A 114 -16.55 0.15 6.97
CA SER A 114 -17.19 -0.57 5.85
C SER A 114 -16.21 -0.72 4.67
N SER A 115 -16.39 -1.76 3.87
CA SER A 115 -15.59 -1.99 2.66
C SER A 115 -15.69 -0.83 1.67
N ALA A 116 -16.89 -0.27 1.51
CA ALA A 116 -17.11 0.90 0.66
C ALA A 116 -16.30 2.12 1.13
N ALA A 117 -16.32 2.42 2.44
CA ALA A 117 -15.56 3.53 3.00
C ALA A 117 -14.04 3.31 2.85
N ARG A 118 -13.59 2.06 3.05
CA ARG A 118 -12.18 1.69 2.83
C ARG A 118 -11.75 1.94 1.38
N ASN A 119 -12.55 1.54 0.42
CA ASN A 119 -12.23 1.72 -1.00
C ASN A 119 -12.11 3.20 -1.37
N GLN A 120 -13.00 4.05 -0.84
CA GLN A 120 -12.92 5.50 -1.06
C GLN A 120 -11.66 6.10 -0.42
N LEU A 121 -11.34 5.73 0.82
CA LEU A 121 -10.10 6.17 1.46
C LEU A 121 -8.86 5.71 0.69
N GLU A 122 -8.88 4.50 0.13
CA GLU A 122 -7.78 3.98 -0.67
C GLU A 122 -7.60 4.74 -1.99
N MET A 123 -8.70 5.12 -2.66
CA MET A 123 -8.64 5.99 -3.84
C MET A 123 -8.02 7.35 -3.49
N LEU A 124 -8.56 8.03 -2.47
CA LEU A 124 -8.06 9.34 -2.04
C LEU A 124 -6.59 9.30 -1.61
N ALA A 125 -6.18 8.24 -0.90
CA ALA A 125 -4.81 8.05 -0.47
C ALA A 125 -3.84 7.84 -1.64
N LYS A 126 -4.26 7.10 -2.68
CA LYS A 126 -3.46 6.90 -3.90
C LYS A 126 -3.32 8.20 -4.68
N ASP A 127 -4.43 8.93 -4.84
CA ASP A 127 -4.44 10.19 -5.58
C ASP A 127 -3.58 11.26 -4.88
N GLY A 128 -3.65 11.31 -3.55
CA GLY A 128 -2.88 12.26 -2.72
C GLY A 128 -1.50 11.77 -2.27
N ASN A 129 -1.04 10.59 -2.72
CA ASN A 129 0.19 9.92 -2.26
C ASN A 129 0.39 10.02 -0.73
N SER A 130 -0.68 9.78 0.03
CA SER A 130 -0.74 10.04 1.47
C SER A 130 -1.22 8.81 2.22
N SER A 131 -0.88 8.73 3.51
CA SER A 131 -1.38 7.65 4.36
C SER A 131 -2.88 7.80 4.65
N PHE A 132 -3.58 6.71 4.98
CA PHE A 132 -4.99 6.77 5.37
C PHE A 132 -5.23 7.73 6.54
N SER A 133 -4.34 7.75 7.53
CA SER A 133 -4.42 8.70 8.65
C SER A 133 -4.32 10.14 8.19
N GLY A 134 -3.39 10.45 7.26
CA GLY A 134 -3.26 11.79 6.69
C GLY A 134 -4.50 12.25 5.93
N ILE A 135 -5.08 11.36 5.11
CA ILE A 135 -6.34 11.65 4.41
C ILE A 135 -7.49 11.86 5.39
N ILE A 136 -7.58 11.06 6.45
CA ILE A 136 -8.62 11.23 7.48
C ILE A 136 -8.47 12.59 8.19
N GLU A 137 -7.25 12.98 8.56
CA GLU A 137 -6.98 14.29 9.15
C GLU A 137 -7.39 15.42 8.21
N GLU A 138 -7.02 15.34 6.93
CA GLU A 138 -7.41 16.32 5.92
C GLU A 138 -8.93 16.41 5.75
N LEU A 139 -9.62 15.26 5.65
CA LEU A 139 -11.08 15.22 5.55
C LEU A 139 -11.75 15.84 6.79
N LEU A 140 -11.19 15.63 7.99
CA LEU A 140 -11.71 16.22 9.22
C LEU A 140 -11.53 17.75 9.24
N LEU A 141 -10.37 18.25 8.81
CA LEU A 141 -10.12 19.69 8.69
C LEU A 141 -11.06 20.33 7.66
N ASN A 142 -11.19 19.73 6.49
CA ASN A 142 -12.09 20.19 5.43
C ASN A 142 -13.55 20.19 5.87
N ALA A 143 -13.99 19.16 6.61
CA ALA A 143 -15.34 19.10 7.15
C ALA A 143 -15.62 20.23 8.17
N GLN A 144 -14.63 20.56 9.00
CA GLN A 144 -14.73 21.67 9.95
C GLN A 144 -14.82 23.02 9.22
N GLU A 145 -14.02 23.22 8.18
CA GLU A 145 -14.04 24.43 7.36
C GLU A 145 -15.38 24.60 6.63
N ILE A 146 -15.88 23.54 5.99
CA ILE A 146 -17.19 23.53 5.33
C ILE A 146 -18.29 23.93 6.31
N LYS A 147 -18.28 23.37 7.53
CA LYS A 147 -19.24 23.73 8.58
C LYS A 147 -19.15 25.20 8.99
N HIS A 148 -17.94 25.76 9.02
CA HIS A 148 -17.74 27.18 9.30
C HIS A 148 -18.31 28.06 8.18
N LEU A 149 -17.99 27.75 6.92
CA LEU A 149 -18.47 28.46 5.74
C LEU A 149 -20.00 28.41 5.64
N GLN A 150 -20.61 27.26 5.91
CA GLN A 150 -22.07 27.11 5.95
C GLN A 150 -22.72 28.05 6.98
N LYS A 151 -22.11 28.21 8.16
CA LYS A 151 -22.61 29.15 9.18
C LYS A 151 -22.47 30.60 8.75
N GLN A 152 -21.35 30.97 8.12
CA GLN A 152 -21.17 32.32 7.60
C GLN A 152 -22.22 32.64 6.53
N LEU A 153 -22.42 31.73 5.58
CA LEU A 153 -23.37 31.90 4.50
C LEU A 153 -24.81 32.01 5.03
N ALA A 154 -25.17 31.22 6.05
CA ALA A 154 -26.47 31.33 6.72
C ALA A 154 -26.67 32.67 7.44
N ARG A 155 -25.62 33.28 8.00
CA ARG A 155 -25.70 34.63 8.58
C ARG A 155 -25.96 35.68 7.50
N VAL A 156 -25.18 35.64 6.42
CA VAL A 156 -25.35 36.57 5.29
C VAL A 156 -26.74 36.45 4.66
N LEU A 157 -27.28 35.24 4.53
CA LEU A 157 -28.65 35.05 4.04
C LEU A 157 -29.68 35.64 5.00
N LYS A 158 -29.55 35.43 6.31
CA LYS A 158 -30.42 36.06 7.32
C LYS A 158 -30.32 37.58 7.31
N GLU A 159 -29.12 38.14 7.15
CA GLU A 159 -28.88 39.58 7.03
C GLU A 159 -29.50 40.17 5.76
N LYS A 160 -29.51 39.41 4.65
CA LYS A 160 -30.15 39.82 3.39
C LYS A 160 -31.67 39.65 3.38
N ASP A 161 -32.23 38.77 4.20
CA ASP A 161 -33.69 38.61 4.34
C ASP A 161 -34.38 39.75 5.11
N TYR A 162 -33.64 40.68 5.74
CA TYR A 162 -34.20 41.91 6.32
C TYR A 162 -34.81 42.85 5.26
N GLY A 163 -34.57 42.62 3.96
CA GLY A 163 -35.20 43.34 2.86
C GLY A 163 -36.52 42.75 2.37
N ARG A 164 -36.98 41.59 2.87
CA ARG A 164 -38.16 40.89 2.32
C ARG A 164 -39.49 41.24 2.98
N SER A 165 -39.53 42.28 3.81
CA SER A 165 -40.74 43.07 4.03
C SER A 165 -40.79 44.20 2.99
N VAL A 166 -40.76 43.82 1.71
CA VAL A 166 -41.07 44.80 0.66
C VAL A 166 -42.57 44.98 0.71
N ASN A 167 -43.02 46.21 0.96
CA ASN A 167 -44.42 46.57 0.95
C ASN A 167 -45.03 46.14 -0.40
N CYS A 168 -45.77 45.03 -0.42
CA CYS A 168 -46.36 44.45 -1.64
C CYS A 168 -47.28 45.44 -2.37
N ASN A 169 -47.81 46.45 -1.67
CA ASN A 169 -48.62 47.52 -2.25
C ASN A 169 -47.77 48.49 -3.09
N PHE A 170 -46.48 48.69 -2.76
CA PHE A 170 -45.59 49.50 -3.60
C PHE A 170 -45.29 48.80 -4.92
N LEU A 171 -44.97 47.50 -4.87
CA LEU A 171 -44.69 46.72 -6.09
C LEU A 171 -45.95 46.56 -6.96
N SER A 172 -47.13 46.36 -6.38
CA SER A 172 -48.36 46.27 -7.18
C SER A 172 -48.67 47.56 -7.93
N THR A 173 -48.37 48.72 -7.34
CA THR A 173 -48.58 50.02 -7.98
C THR A 173 -47.52 50.32 -9.03
N PHE A 174 -46.28 49.86 -8.81
CA PHE A 174 -45.16 50.04 -9.75
C PHE A 174 -45.25 49.12 -10.98
N PHE A 175 -45.83 47.93 -10.84
CA PHE A 175 -46.04 46.97 -11.94
C PHE A 175 -47.42 47.08 -12.62
N ALA A 176 -48.28 48.03 -12.19
CA ALA A 176 -49.55 48.32 -12.87
C ALA A 176 -49.38 49.15 -14.16
N ASP A 177 -48.15 49.57 -14.48
CA ASP A 177 -47.84 50.37 -15.65
C ASP A 177 -47.56 49.47 -16.86
N ASP A 178 -48.49 49.42 -17.83
CA ASP A 178 -48.44 48.57 -19.03
C ASP A 178 -47.13 48.70 -19.81
N MET A 179 -46.51 49.88 -19.76
CA MET A 179 -45.26 50.15 -20.46
C MET A 179 -44.06 49.43 -19.81
N LEU A 180 -44.08 49.20 -18.49
CA LEU A 180 -43.07 48.41 -17.79
C LEU A 180 -43.23 46.92 -18.06
N MET A 181 -44.47 46.43 -18.15
CA MET A 181 -44.75 45.04 -18.54
C MET A 181 -44.29 44.75 -19.97
N ALA A 182 -44.56 45.65 -20.92
CA ALA A 182 -44.08 45.51 -22.30
C ALA A 182 -42.53 45.51 -22.39
N LYS A 183 -41.85 46.34 -21.59
CA LYS A 183 -40.38 46.31 -21.50
C LYS A 183 -39.86 45.03 -20.86
N ALA A 184 -40.52 44.52 -19.82
CA ALA A 184 -40.15 43.27 -19.17
C ALA A 184 -40.32 42.09 -20.13
N GLU A 185 -41.41 42.03 -20.90
CA GLU A 185 -41.62 41.02 -21.94
C GLU A 185 -40.56 41.08 -23.03
N LEU A 186 -40.21 42.27 -23.51
CA LEU A 186 -39.14 42.46 -24.50
C LEU A 186 -37.79 41.94 -23.98
N VAL A 187 -37.44 42.27 -22.74
CA VAL A 187 -36.19 41.80 -22.10
C VAL A 187 -36.21 40.29 -21.93
N THR A 188 -37.35 39.72 -21.55
CA THR A 188 -37.52 38.27 -21.39
C THR A 188 -37.35 37.55 -22.72
N GLN A 189 -37.96 38.05 -23.80
CA GLN A 189 -37.76 37.51 -25.15
C GLN A 189 -36.31 37.62 -25.63
N GLN A 190 -35.62 38.72 -25.31
CA GLN A 190 -34.18 38.86 -25.62
C GLN A 190 -33.32 37.86 -24.85
N LEU A 191 -33.62 37.63 -23.57
CA LEU A 191 -32.94 36.63 -22.74
C LEU A 191 -33.18 35.21 -23.26
N GLU A 192 -34.40 34.87 -23.67
CA GLU A 192 -34.72 33.55 -24.25
C GLU A 192 -33.98 33.30 -25.57
N LYS A 193 -33.93 34.32 -26.46
CA LYS A 193 -33.14 34.25 -27.70
C LYS A 193 -31.65 34.07 -27.41
N ARG A 194 -31.11 34.81 -26.45
CA ARG A 194 -29.69 34.67 -26.05
C ARG A 194 -29.41 33.28 -25.46
N ASN A 195 -30.29 32.79 -24.60
CA ASN A 195 -30.13 31.49 -23.95
C ASN A 195 -30.23 30.33 -24.97
N SER A 196 -31.14 30.42 -25.95
CA SER A 196 -31.22 29.41 -27.03
C SER A 196 -29.98 29.40 -27.93
N TYR A 197 -29.42 30.57 -28.25
CA TYR A 197 -28.15 30.70 -28.98
C TYR A 197 -26.94 30.20 -28.19
N GLU A 198 -26.85 30.52 -26.89
CA GLU A 198 -25.77 30.01 -26.03
C GLU A 198 -25.85 28.49 -25.86
N LYS A 199 -27.06 27.92 -25.78
CA LYS A 199 -27.26 26.46 -25.76
C LYS A 199 -26.84 25.78 -27.06
N SER A 200 -27.18 26.35 -28.22
CA SER A 200 -26.80 25.76 -29.51
C SER A 200 -25.30 25.81 -29.74
N THR A 201 -24.66 26.95 -29.46
CA THR A 201 -23.20 27.11 -29.57
C THR A 201 -22.45 26.23 -28.57
N SER A 202 -22.95 26.08 -27.34
CA SER A 202 -22.39 25.17 -26.35
C SER A 202 -22.48 23.71 -26.82
N LYS A 203 -23.64 23.30 -27.36
CA LYS A 203 -23.84 21.96 -27.93
C LYS A 203 -22.89 21.68 -29.09
N GLU A 204 -22.64 22.66 -29.96
CA GLU A 204 -21.69 22.52 -31.07
C GLU A 204 -20.25 22.37 -30.56
N LYS A 205 -19.82 23.19 -29.59
CA LYS A 205 -18.50 23.08 -28.96
C LYS A 205 -18.30 21.72 -28.29
N LEU A 206 -19.31 21.23 -27.57
CA LEU A 206 -19.30 19.89 -26.96
C LEU A 206 -19.23 18.78 -28.02
N GLY A 207 -19.92 18.94 -29.16
CA GLY A 207 -19.82 18.03 -30.30
C GLY A 207 -18.39 17.94 -30.84
N LYS A 208 -17.78 19.09 -31.15
CA LYS A 208 -16.39 19.16 -31.62
C LYS A 208 -15.42 18.52 -30.63
N ALA A 209 -15.53 18.85 -29.35
CA ALA A 209 -14.69 18.28 -28.31
C ALA A 209 -14.86 16.75 -28.19
N ARG A 210 -16.09 16.24 -28.31
CA ARG A 210 -16.37 14.80 -28.29
C ARG A 210 -15.70 14.09 -29.47
N ASP A 211 -15.75 14.67 -30.66
CA ASP A 211 -15.15 14.05 -31.84
C ASP A 211 -13.61 14.08 -31.76
N THR A 212 -13.01 15.17 -31.26
CA THR A 212 -11.57 15.22 -30.96
C THR A 212 -11.17 14.17 -29.90
N ILE A 213 -11.98 13.96 -28.86
CA ILE A 213 -11.73 12.93 -27.84
C ILE A 213 -11.75 11.54 -28.49
N LYS A 214 -12.71 11.25 -29.36
CA LYS A 214 -12.77 9.95 -30.05
C LYS A 214 -11.55 9.71 -30.93
N GLU A 215 -11.13 10.72 -31.70
CA GLU A 215 -9.93 10.67 -32.54
C GLU A 215 -8.68 10.39 -31.70
N LYS A 216 -8.47 11.17 -30.63
CA LYS A 216 -7.33 10.97 -29.71
C LYS A 216 -7.38 9.62 -29.00
N THR A 217 -8.56 9.09 -28.71
CA THR A 217 -8.72 7.75 -28.11
C THR A 217 -8.32 6.65 -29.09
N ALA A 218 -8.64 6.80 -30.38
CA ALA A 218 -8.22 5.87 -31.43
C ALA A 218 -6.70 5.89 -31.63
N GLU A 219 -6.09 7.09 -31.70
CA GLU A 219 -4.63 7.25 -31.75
C GLU A 219 -3.95 6.58 -30.53
N LEU A 220 -4.49 6.76 -29.33
CA LEU A 220 -3.95 6.17 -28.11
C LEU A 220 -3.99 4.63 -28.14
N LEU A 221 -5.09 4.05 -28.65
CA LEU A 221 -5.20 2.60 -28.83
C LEU A 221 -4.15 2.07 -29.81
N GLU A 222 -3.88 2.79 -30.90
CA GLU A 222 -2.85 2.43 -31.88
C GLU A 222 -1.44 2.53 -31.30
N VAL A 223 -1.13 3.60 -30.57
CA VAL A 223 0.18 3.73 -29.90
C VAL A 223 0.36 2.62 -28.85
N LYS A 224 -0.70 2.28 -28.11
CA LYS A 224 -0.67 1.21 -27.11
C LYS A 224 -0.44 -0.17 -27.73
N SER A 225 -0.98 -0.44 -28.92
CA SER A 225 -0.71 -1.70 -29.62
C SER A 225 0.73 -1.77 -30.12
N LYS A 226 1.28 -0.67 -30.67
CA LYS A 226 2.69 -0.56 -31.07
C LYS A 226 3.64 -0.76 -29.89
N LEU A 227 3.35 -0.15 -28.72
CA LEU A 227 4.15 -0.34 -27.52
C LEU A 227 4.17 -1.80 -27.06
N LYS A 228 3.03 -2.50 -27.10
CA LYS A 228 3.00 -3.93 -26.77
C LYS A 228 3.83 -4.79 -27.74
N ALA A 229 3.79 -4.46 -29.03
CA ALA A 229 4.59 -5.17 -30.03
C ALA A 229 6.10 -4.96 -29.78
N LEU A 230 6.53 -3.71 -29.58
CA LEU A 230 7.93 -3.39 -29.25
C LEU A 230 8.39 -4.02 -27.94
N GLN A 231 7.50 -4.12 -26.94
CA GLN A 231 7.82 -4.77 -25.68
C GLN A 231 8.05 -6.27 -25.86
N ALA A 232 7.22 -6.94 -26.66
CA ALA A 232 7.43 -8.34 -27.01
C ALA A 232 8.76 -8.55 -27.77
N GLU A 233 9.09 -7.68 -28.72
CA GLU A 233 10.37 -7.73 -29.45
C GLU A 233 11.58 -7.49 -28.53
N THR A 234 11.45 -6.57 -27.58
CA THR A 234 12.50 -6.32 -26.58
C THR A 234 12.72 -7.56 -25.71
N ASP A 235 11.66 -8.27 -25.32
CA ASP A 235 11.75 -9.47 -24.51
C ASP A 235 12.36 -10.65 -25.29
N THR A 236 12.07 -10.79 -26.59
CA THR A 236 12.73 -11.78 -27.46
C THR A 236 14.21 -11.49 -27.63
N LEU A 237 14.59 -10.23 -27.91
CA LEU A 237 15.99 -9.82 -28.04
C LEU A 237 16.77 -10.00 -26.73
N LYS A 238 16.13 -9.76 -25.57
CA LYS A 238 16.76 -10.06 -24.27
C LYS A 238 17.00 -11.55 -24.07
N ALA A 239 16.05 -12.40 -24.47
CA ALA A 239 16.21 -13.85 -24.39
C ALA A 239 17.33 -14.36 -25.30
N GLU A 240 17.44 -13.82 -26.52
CA GLU A 240 18.52 -14.14 -27.46
C GLU A 240 19.89 -13.66 -26.97
N ASN A 241 19.98 -12.41 -26.48
CA ASN A 241 21.23 -11.91 -25.89
C ASN A 241 21.69 -12.76 -24.71
N LYS A 242 20.76 -13.24 -23.88
CA LYS A 242 21.10 -14.15 -22.78
C LYS A 242 21.68 -15.47 -23.30
N LYS A 243 21.07 -16.08 -24.33
CA LYS A 243 21.60 -17.31 -24.96
C LYS A 243 23.00 -17.10 -25.53
N LEU A 244 23.24 -15.98 -26.21
CA LEU A 244 24.56 -15.64 -26.75
C LEU A 244 25.59 -15.43 -25.64
N GLN A 245 25.19 -14.81 -24.53
CA GLN A 245 26.05 -14.64 -23.36
C GLN A 245 26.41 -15.97 -22.70
N ASP A 246 25.43 -16.88 -22.56
CA ASP A 246 25.65 -18.23 -22.02
C ASP A 246 26.62 -19.02 -22.93
N LEU A 247 26.41 -18.97 -24.25
CA LEU A 247 27.31 -19.59 -25.24
C LEU A 247 28.73 -19.00 -25.20
N ALA A 248 28.86 -17.67 -25.09
CA ALA A 248 30.16 -17.02 -25.00
C ALA A 248 30.91 -17.42 -23.71
N GLN A 249 30.20 -17.57 -22.59
CA GLN A 249 30.79 -18.06 -21.34
C GLN A 249 31.21 -19.53 -21.44
N GLU A 250 30.45 -20.36 -22.14
CA GLU A 250 30.79 -21.76 -22.38
C GLU A 250 32.04 -21.89 -23.26
N ALA A 251 32.10 -21.17 -24.38
CA ALA A 251 33.29 -21.11 -25.24
C ALA A 251 34.53 -20.59 -24.50
N GLN A 252 34.37 -19.59 -23.61
CA GLN A 252 35.48 -19.10 -22.80
C GLN A 252 36.01 -20.16 -21.83
N LYS A 253 35.12 -20.93 -21.19
CA LYS A 253 35.52 -22.04 -20.30
C LYS A 253 36.26 -23.14 -21.07
N GLU A 254 35.79 -23.48 -22.26
CA GLU A 254 36.48 -24.45 -23.12
C GLU A 254 37.89 -23.96 -23.47
N LEU A 255 38.03 -22.70 -23.88
CA LEU A 255 39.33 -22.10 -24.18
C LEU A 255 40.27 -22.11 -22.97
N ASP A 256 39.77 -21.72 -21.79
CA ASP A 256 40.55 -21.72 -20.55
C ASP A 256 40.99 -23.15 -20.16
N GLN A 257 40.17 -24.16 -20.45
CA GLN A 257 40.52 -25.57 -20.24
C GLN A 257 41.63 -26.02 -21.20
N TYR A 258 41.53 -25.68 -22.49
CA TYR A 258 42.59 -26.00 -23.47
C TYR A 258 43.93 -25.33 -23.16
N LEU A 259 43.93 -24.12 -22.57
CA LEU A 259 45.16 -23.42 -22.19
C LEU A 259 45.80 -23.97 -20.90
N ALA A 260 45.05 -24.77 -20.13
CA ALA A 260 45.53 -25.37 -18.88
C ALA A 260 46.13 -26.78 -19.07
N GLU A 261 45.93 -27.40 -20.23
CA GLU A 261 46.53 -28.67 -20.67
C GLU A 261 47.86 -28.46 -21.41
#